data_AF-A0A151S8Y6-F1
#
_entry.id   AF-A0A151S8Y6-F1
#
_cell.length_a   1.000
_cell.length_b   1.000
_cell.length_c   1.000
_cell.angle_alpha   90.00
_cell.angle_beta   90.00
_cell.angle_gamma   90.00
#
_symmetry.space_group_name_H-M   'P 1'
#
loop_
_entity.id
_entity.type
_entity.pdbx_description
1 polymer ?
#
loop_
_entity_poly.entity_id
_entity_poly.type
_entity_poly.pdbx_seq_one_letter_code
_entity_poly.pdbx_strand_id
1 'polypeptide(L)'
;MDDNLEEMIRDVGEENFERAHVYDTLKSDFEQPLYPGCRMFTRLSGTLRLFSLKARNGWTDKSFTKLLELLKEILPEDNTLPNHNYKGKKILCPMGLEYKKIHACPNDCVLYTNDFATLKVCLTCK
;
A
#
# COMPACT_ATOMS: atom_id res chain seq x y z
N MET A 1 -22.46 5.15 -15.57
CA MET A 1 -22.08 4.45 -14.31
C MET A 1 -21.36 5.38 -13.34
N ASP A 2 -20.99 6.60 -13.77
CA ASP A 2 -20.25 7.59 -12.98
C ASP A 2 -21.16 8.55 -12.20
N ASP A 3 -22.30 8.94 -12.81
CA ASP A 3 -23.25 9.92 -12.24
C ASP A 3 -23.81 9.55 -10.85
N ASN A 4 -23.87 8.25 -10.54
CA ASN A 4 -24.39 7.75 -9.26
C ASN A 4 -23.33 7.80 -8.13
N LEU A 5 -22.04 7.78 -8.48
CA LEU A 5 -20.94 7.87 -7.51
C LEU A 5 -20.75 9.30 -7.03
N GLU A 6 -20.78 10.26 -7.96
CA GLU A 6 -20.70 11.69 -7.61
C GLU A 6 -21.87 12.14 -6.73
N GLU A 7 -23.09 11.65 -7.00
CA GLU A 7 -24.26 11.95 -6.18
C GLU A 7 -24.11 11.39 -4.75
N MET A 8 -23.62 10.16 -4.59
CA MET A 8 -23.34 9.56 -3.28
C MET A 8 -22.26 10.31 -2.50
N ILE A 9 -21.19 10.76 -3.17
CA ILE A 9 -20.12 11.56 -2.55
C ILE A 9 -20.65 12.91 -2.09
N ARG A 10 -21.51 13.54 -2.89
CA ARG A 10 -22.13 14.82 -2.54
C ARG A 10 -23.07 14.71 -1.33
N ASP A 11 -23.83 13.62 -1.21
CA ASP A 11 -24.79 13.41 -0.13
C ASP A 11 -24.14 13.03 1.21
N VAL A 12 -23.07 12.23 1.16
CA VAL A 12 -22.35 11.76 2.37
C VAL A 12 -21.25 12.73 2.80
N GLY A 13 -20.73 13.52 1.85
CA GLY A 13 -19.55 14.38 2.00
C GLY A 13 -18.26 13.62 1.75
N GLU A 14 -17.30 14.27 1.07
CA GLU A 14 -16.05 13.67 0.59
C GLU A 14 -15.25 12.99 1.71
N GLU A 15 -15.06 13.67 2.85
CA GLU A 15 -14.32 13.12 4.00
C GLU A 15 -14.98 11.86 4.63
N ASN A 16 -16.31 11.84 4.70
CA ASN A 16 -17.05 10.72 5.27
C ASN A 16 -17.08 9.53 4.31
N PHE A 17 -17.21 9.80 3.01
CA PHE A 17 -17.14 8.79 1.97
C PHE A 17 -15.76 8.13 1.93
N GLU A 18 -14.68 8.93 1.97
CA GLU A 18 -13.32 8.41 2.07
C GLU A 18 -13.13 7.55 3.32
N ARG A 19 -13.61 8.00 4.48
CA ARG A 19 -13.50 7.24 5.73
C ARG A 19 -14.24 5.91 5.67
N ALA A 20 -15.45 5.88 5.12
CA ALA A 20 -16.23 4.66 4.94
C ALA A 20 -15.52 3.69 3.99
N HIS A 21 -15.01 4.20 2.86
CA HIS A 21 -14.28 3.39 1.89
C HIS A 21 -12.98 2.79 2.46
N VAL A 22 -12.24 3.57 3.27
CA VAL A 22 -11.05 3.11 3.98
C VAL A 22 -11.40 2.01 4.99
N TYR A 23 -12.49 2.17 5.74
CA TYR A 23 -12.96 1.17 6.69
C TYR A 23 -13.35 -0.14 6.01
N ASP A 24 -14.12 -0.07 4.92
CA ASP A 24 -14.55 -1.25 4.16
C ASP A 24 -13.37 -2.01 3.55
N THR A 25 -12.38 -1.27 3.01
CA THR A 25 -11.14 -1.86 2.49
C THR A 25 -10.36 -2.58 3.59
N LEU A 26 -10.21 -1.93 4.75
CA LEU A 26 -9.52 -2.52 5.90
C LEU A 26 -10.23 -3.77 6.42
N LYS A 27 -11.57 -3.73 6.50
CA LYS A 27 -12.40 -4.86 6.90
C LYS A 27 -12.26 -6.02 5.92
N SER A 28 -12.29 -5.74 4.61
CA SER A 28 -12.09 -6.74 3.57
C SER A 28 -10.72 -7.43 3.69
N ASP A 29 -9.63 -6.66 3.87
CA ASP A 29 -8.29 -7.21 4.06
C ASP A 29 -8.16 -7.99 5.40
N PHE A 30 -8.93 -7.61 6.43
CA PHE A 30 -8.99 -8.33 7.70
C PHE A 30 -9.72 -9.67 7.56
N GLU A 31 -10.82 -9.73 6.81
CA GLU A 31 -11.62 -10.95 6.62
C GLU A 31 -10.98 -11.90 5.59
N GLN A 32 -10.22 -11.38 4.63
CA GLN A 32 -9.56 -12.18 3.60
C GLN A 32 -8.45 -13.06 4.20
N PRO A 33 -8.51 -14.40 4.06
CA PRO A 33 -7.42 -15.29 4.46
C PRO A 33 -6.12 -15.00 3.67
N LEU A 34 -4.96 -15.33 4.26
CA LEU A 34 -3.68 -15.16 3.58
C LEU A 34 -3.55 -16.06 2.33
N TYR A 35 -4.19 -17.22 2.35
CA TYR A 35 -4.40 -18.14 1.24
C TYR A 35 -5.60 -19.03 1.60
N PRO A 36 -6.25 -19.71 0.65
CA PRO A 36 -7.41 -20.55 0.95
C PRO A 36 -7.10 -21.63 2.00
N GLY A 37 -7.97 -21.72 3.01
CA GLY A 37 -7.80 -22.60 4.15
C GLY A 37 -6.85 -22.10 5.25
N CYS A 38 -6.21 -20.93 5.09
CA CYS A 38 -5.38 -20.35 6.15
C CYS A 38 -6.25 -19.87 7.32
N ARG A 39 -6.18 -20.56 8.46
CA ARG A 39 -6.91 -20.21 9.69
C ARG A 39 -6.15 -19.27 10.62
N MET A 40 -4.82 -19.21 10.45
CA MET A 40 -3.93 -18.48 11.36
C MET A 40 -3.68 -17.04 10.95
N PHE A 41 -3.67 -16.77 9.64
CA PHE A 41 -3.35 -15.47 9.10
C PHE A 41 -4.36 -15.03 8.06
N THR A 42 -4.71 -13.76 8.17
CA THR A 42 -5.44 -12.98 7.18
C THR A 42 -4.45 -12.17 6.36
N ARG A 43 -4.87 -11.65 5.22
CA ARG A 43 -4.04 -10.78 4.38
C ARG A 43 -3.47 -9.63 5.18
N LEU A 44 -4.32 -8.99 5.99
CA LEU A 44 -3.93 -7.87 6.84
C LEU A 44 -2.95 -8.29 7.95
N SER A 45 -3.28 -9.32 8.72
CA SER A 45 -2.46 -9.74 9.87
C SER A 45 -1.11 -10.32 9.45
N GLY A 46 -1.05 -11.05 8.33
CA GLY A 46 0.19 -11.52 7.73
C GLY A 46 1.08 -10.35 7.27
N THR A 47 0.50 -9.40 6.55
CA THR A 47 1.22 -8.19 6.08
C THR A 47 1.74 -7.38 7.26
N LEU A 48 0.91 -7.12 8.28
CA LEU A 48 1.29 -6.35 9.46
C LEU A 48 2.46 -7.00 10.22
N ARG A 49 2.43 -8.32 10.43
CA ARG A 49 3.51 -9.03 11.13
C ARG A 49 4.83 -8.97 10.36
N LEU A 50 4.81 -9.12 9.03
CA LEU A 50 6.00 -9.01 8.21
C LEU A 50 6.59 -7.59 8.23
N PHE A 51 5.75 -6.56 8.19
CA PHE A 51 6.21 -5.17 8.28
C PHE A 51 6.73 -4.82 9.68
N SER A 52 6.11 -5.38 10.73
CA SER A 52 6.64 -5.27 12.09
C SER A 52 8.04 -5.90 12.20
N LEU A 53 8.24 -7.10 11.63
CA LEU A 53 9.56 -7.73 11.57
C LEU A 53 10.57 -6.89 10.79
N LYS A 54 10.17 -6.36 9.64
CA LYS A 54 11.01 -5.46 8.84
C LYS A 54 11.49 -4.26 9.66
N ALA A 55 10.55 -3.56 10.31
CA ALA A 55 10.84 -2.35 11.08
C ALA A 55 11.73 -2.66 12.30
N ARG A 56 11.39 -3.70 13.07
CA ARG A 56 12.15 -4.08 14.27
C ARG A 56 13.57 -4.53 13.98
N ASN A 57 13.83 -5.08 12.80
CA ASN A 57 15.14 -5.60 12.41
C ASN A 57 15.88 -4.72 11.39
N GLY A 58 15.39 -3.50 11.12
CA GLY A 58 16.05 -2.56 10.21
C GLY A 58 16.24 -3.07 8.79
N TRP A 59 15.33 -3.93 8.30
CA TRP A 59 15.48 -4.51 6.97
C TRP A 59 15.31 -3.46 5.88
N THR A 60 16.28 -3.41 4.96
CA THR A 60 16.19 -2.55 3.77
C THR A 60 14.97 -2.89 2.91
N ASP A 61 14.45 -1.91 2.16
CA ASP A 61 13.33 -2.15 1.23
C ASP A 61 13.70 -3.17 0.14
N LYS A 62 14.96 -3.16 -0.32
CA LYS A 62 15.47 -4.10 -1.31
C LYS A 62 15.50 -5.54 -0.79
N SER A 63 16.08 -5.78 0.39
CA SER A 63 16.16 -7.14 0.97
C SER A 63 14.78 -7.67 1.34
N PHE A 64 13.90 -6.81 1.88
CA PHE A 64 12.55 -7.20 2.24
C PHE A 64 11.67 -7.51 1.03
N THR A 65 11.81 -6.76 -0.07
CA THR A 65 11.06 -7.04 -1.31
C THR A 65 11.44 -8.41 -1.86
N LYS A 66 12.73 -8.74 -1.91
CA LYS A 66 13.20 -10.09 -2.31
C LYS A 66 12.64 -11.20 -1.42
N LEU A 67 12.52 -10.95 -0.11
CA LEU A 67 11.89 -11.91 0.80
C LEU A 67 10.40 -12.11 0.48
N LEU A 68 9.67 -11.03 0.21
CA LEU A 68 8.25 -11.10 -0.14
C LEU A 68 8.03 -11.85 -1.45
N GLU A 69 8.88 -11.64 -2.45
CA GLU A 69 8.88 -12.39 -3.72
C GLU A 69 9.09 -13.89 -3.45
N LEU A 70 10.12 -14.25 -2.67
CA LEU A 70 10.38 -15.64 -2.32
C LEU A 70 9.22 -16.29 -1.54
N LEU A 71 8.65 -15.57 -0.57
CA LEU A 71 7.47 -16.07 0.17
C LEU A 71 6.27 -16.28 -0.75
N LYS A 72 6.13 -15.46 -1.79
CA LYS A 72 5.07 -15.61 -2.79
C LYS A 72 5.20 -16.92 -3.56
N GLU A 73 6.42 -17.34 -3.87
CA GLU A 73 6.73 -18.59 -4.57
C GLU A 73 6.59 -19.82 -3.67
N ILE A 74 6.86 -19.68 -2.37
CA ILE A 74 6.75 -20.77 -1.38
C ILE A 74 5.29 -21.05 -0.99
N LEU A 75 4.46 -20.00 -0.92
CA LEU A 75 3.06 -20.11 -0.56
C LEU A 75 2.20 -20.63 -1.74
N PRO A 76 0.97 -21.12 -1.48
CA PRO A 76 0.03 -21.50 -2.54
C PRO A 76 -0.18 -20.39 -3.58
N GLU A 77 -0.42 -20.74 -4.84
CA GLU A 77 -0.51 -19.80 -5.96
C GLU A 77 -1.54 -18.67 -5.74
N ASP A 78 -2.65 -19.01 -5.08
CA ASP A 78 -3.78 -18.13 -4.75
C ASP A 78 -3.59 -17.32 -3.46
N ASN A 79 -2.38 -17.26 -2.92
CA ASN A 79 -2.10 -16.46 -1.73
C ASN A 79 -2.26 -14.95 -2.00
N THR A 80 -2.58 -14.21 -0.94
CA THR A 80 -2.91 -12.78 -0.98
C THR A 80 -1.76 -11.90 -0.46
N LEU A 81 -0.59 -12.51 -0.20
CA LEU A 81 0.59 -11.80 0.29
C LEU A 81 1.05 -10.73 -0.73
N PRO A 82 1.40 -9.51 -0.28
CA PRO A 82 1.98 -8.50 -1.16
C PRO A 82 3.36 -8.95 -1.65
N ASN A 83 3.63 -8.74 -2.94
CA ASN A 83 4.90 -9.12 -3.56
C ASN A 83 6.00 -8.04 -3.47
N HIS A 84 5.71 -6.87 -2.89
CA HIS A 84 6.71 -5.83 -2.67
C HIS A 84 6.27 -4.84 -1.60
N ASN A 85 7.23 -4.03 -1.13
CA ASN A 85 7.04 -3.12 -0.02
C ASN A 85 5.88 -2.12 -0.23
N TYR A 86 5.78 -1.54 -1.43
CA TYR A 86 4.75 -0.54 -1.71
C TYR A 86 3.32 -1.10 -1.61
N LYS A 87 3.03 -2.27 -2.21
CA LYS A 87 1.73 -2.95 -2.04
C LYS A 87 1.42 -3.28 -0.58
N GLY A 88 2.43 -3.71 0.18
CA GLY A 88 2.26 -3.97 1.61
C GLY A 88 1.93 -2.72 2.42
N LYS A 89 2.62 -1.61 2.15
CA LYS A 89 2.30 -0.30 2.76
C LYS A 89 0.88 0.14 2.41
N LYS A 90 0.41 -0.10 1.18
CA LYS A 90 -0.96 0.26 0.77
C LYS A 90 -2.02 -0.48 1.60
N ILE A 91 -1.83 -1.77 1.85
CA ILE A 91 -2.71 -2.58 2.73
C ILE A 91 -2.74 -2.01 4.15
N LEU A 92 -1.60 -1.49 4.62
CA LEU A 92 -1.47 -0.97 5.98
C LEU A 92 -1.80 0.53 6.12
N CYS A 93 -1.97 1.25 5.02
CA CYS A 93 -2.25 2.70 5.00
C CYS A 93 -3.46 3.10 5.87
N PRO A 94 -4.58 2.36 5.88
CA PRO A 94 -5.70 2.66 6.78
C PRO A 94 -5.34 2.67 8.27
N MET A 95 -4.25 1.99 8.67
CA MET A 95 -3.80 1.88 10.06
C MET A 95 -2.84 3.02 10.48
N GLY A 96 -2.73 4.09 9.70
CA GLY A 96 -1.79 5.18 9.99
C GLY A 96 -0.34 4.86 9.59
N LEU A 97 -0.10 3.77 8.86
CA LEU A 97 1.14 3.57 8.10
C LEU A 97 1.06 4.34 6.78
N GLU A 98 0.87 5.66 6.93
CA GLU A 98 0.60 6.58 5.85
C GLU A 98 1.76 6.58 4.85
N TYR A 99 1.42 6.57 3.55
CA TYR A 99 2.41 6.66 2.49
C TYR A 99 2.08 7.84 1.59
N LYS A 100 3.06 8.72 1.38
CA LYS A 100 2.93 9.83 0.44
C LYS A 100 3.51 9.42 -0.91
N LYS A 101 2.70 9.42 -1.97
CA LYS A 101 3.21 9.32 -3.33
C LYS A 101 3.86 10.65 -3.69
N ILE A 102 5.14 10.61 -4.04
CA ILE A 102 5.88 11.77 -4.51
C ILE A 102 6.37 11.41 -5.90
N HIS A 103 6.12 12.30 -6.87
CA HIS A 103 6.66 12.11 -8.21
C HIS A 103 8.18 12.20 -8.15
N ALA A 104 8.86 11.28 -8.83
CA ALA A 104 10.31 11.29 -8.99
C ALA A 104 10.66 11.63 -10.43
N CYS A 105 11.82 12.26 -10.62
CA CYS A 105 12.45 12.31 -11.93
C CYS A 105 12.70 10.88 -12.44
N PRO A 106 12.46 10.57 -13.73
CA PRO A 106 12.75 9.23 -14.28
C PRO A 106 14.21 8.78 -14.14
N ASN A 107 15.16 9.73 -14.04
CA ASN A 107 16.59 9.45 -13.80
C ASN A 107 16.96 9.57 -12.30
N ASP A 108 15.98 9.53 -11.40
CA ASP A 108 16.13 9.58 -9.94
C ASP A 108 16.93 10.79 -9.39
N CYS A 109 17.07 11.87 -10.16
CA CYS A 109 17.85 13.04 -9.74
C CYS A 109 17.16 13.88 -8.65
N VAL A 110 15.83 13.89 -8.60
CA VAL A 110 15.04 14.70 -7.66
C VAL A 110 13.68 14.07 -7.39
N LEU A 111 13.19 14.25 -6.16
CA LEU A 111 11.80 14.02 -5.78
C LEU A 111 11.07 15.36 -5.81
N TYR A 112 9.94 15.45 -6.52
CA TYR A 112 9.13 16.66 -6.63
C TYR A 112 8.32 16.89 -5.35
N THR A 113 9.02 17.35 -4.32
CA THR A 113 8.47 17.64 -2.99
C THR A 113 9.03 18.97 -2.48
N ASN A 114 8.32 19.60 -1.52
CA ASN A 114 8.66 20.90 -0.95
C ASN A 114 8.95 21.94 -2.05
N ASP A 115 10.16 22.50 -2.07
CA ASP A 115 10.60 23.55 -2.98
C ASP A 115 10.58 23.13 -4.47
N PHE A 116 10.57 21.81 -4.74
CA PHE A 116 10.54 21.26 -6.10
C PHE A 116 9.13 20.81 -6.51
N ALA A 117 8.10 20.98 -5.68
CA ALA A 117 6.77 20.43 -5.91
C ALA A 117 6.07 20.95 -7.18
N THR A 118 6.39 22.17 -7.61
CA THR A 118 5.77 22.80 -8.81
C THR A 118 6.56 22.54 -10.09
N LEU A 119 7.77 21.96 -10.00
CA LEU A 119 8.59 21.71 -11.16
C LEU A 119 8.05 20.52 -11.96
N LYS A 120 7.96 20.71 -13.27
CA LYS A 120 7.56 19.66 -14.22
C LYS A 120 8.73 19.03 -14.94
N VAL A 121 9.91 19.65 -14.85
CA VAL A 121 11.13 19.24 -15.53
C VAL A 121 12.26 19.20 -14.50
N CYS A 122 13.08 18.16 -14.56
CA CYS A 122 14.21 18.00 -13.67
C CYS A 122 15.33 18.96 -14.09
N LEU A 123 15.78 19.81 -13.18
CA LEU A 123 16.85 20.79 -13.43
C LEU A 123 18.24 20.13 -13.60
N THR A 124 18.38 18.87 -13.19
CA THR A 124 19.64 18.11 -13.26
C THR A 124 19.73 17.24 -14.50
N CYS A 125 18.59 16.80 -15.04
CA CYS A 125 18.57 16.04 -16.28
C CYS A 125 18.82 16.98 -17.46
N LYS A 126 19.78 16.62 -18.29
CA LYS A 126 20.04 17.26 -19.58
C LYS A 126 19.26 16.55 -20.67
#